data_AF-A0A485MH00-F1
#
_entry.id   AF-A0A485MH00-F1
#
_cell.length_a   1.000
_cell.length_b   1.000
_cell.length_c   1.000
_cell.angle_alpha   90.00
_cell.angle_beta   90.00
_cell.angle_gamma   90.00
#
_symmetry.space_group_name_H-M   'P 1'
#
loop_
_entity.id
_entity.type
_entity.pdbx_description
1 polymer ?
#
loop_
_entity_poly.entity_id
_entity_poly.type
_entity_poly.pdbx_seq_one_letter_code
_entity_poly.pdbx_strand_id
1 'polypeptide(L)'
;MGKFMKPGKVMLVLASHYSGCKAVIMKNVDDDTSDCPYSHALVARIDRYPCKVTAAMGKKEIIKRSKIKSFVKVYNYNHACP
;
A
#
# COMPACT_ATOMS: atom_id res chain seq x y z
N MET A 1 25.35 6.26 -0.18
CA MET A 1 23.97 6.20 -0.73
C MET A 1 22.99 6.15 0.44
N GLY A 2 21.95 6.99 0.45
CA GLY A 2 20.98 7.04 1.54
C GLY A 2 19.93 5.91 1.44
N LYS A 3 19.41 5.44 2.58
CA LYS A 3 18.29 4.47 2.61
C LYS A 3 17.07 5.07 1.88
N PHE A 4 16.60 4.44 0.81
CA PHE A 4 15.47 4.91 -0.01
C PHE A 4 14.11 4.51 0.56
N MET A 5 14.01 3.30 1.09
CA MET A 5 12.86 2.83 1.86
C MET A 5 12.80 3.67 3.14
N LYS A 6 11.86 4.61 3.22
CA LYS A 6 11.62 5.43 4.42
C LYS A 6 10.10 5.52 4.67
N PRO A 7 9.68 5.71 5.93
CA PRO A 7 8.29 6.03 6.23
C PRO A 7 7.78 7.21 5.39
N GLY A 8 6.55 7.12 4.91
CA GLY A 8 5.90 8.10 4.04
C GLY A 8 6.25 7.98 2.56
N LYS A 9 7.13 7.05 2.17
CA LYS A 9 7.36 6.73 0.75
C LYS A 9 6.29 5.78 0.21
N VAL A 10 5.97 5.97 -1.06
CA VAL A 10 5.05 5.12 -1.81
C VAL A 10 5.84 3.97 -2.41
N MET A 11 5.23 2.80 -2.45
CA MET A 11 5.79 1.56 -2.94
C MET A 11 4.71 0.81 -3.72
N LEU A 12 5.11 0.04 -4.73
CA LEU A 12 4.24 -0.90 -5.43
C LEU A 12 4.43 -2.30 -4.87
N VAL A 13 3.32 -2.98 -4.60
CA VAL A 13 3.33 -4.40 -4.20
C VAL A 13 3.52 -5.27 -5.43
N LEU A 14 4.54 -6.12 -5.43
CA LEU A 14 4.87 -6.99 -6.58
C LEU A 14 4.24 -8.38 -6.46
N ALA A 15 4.19 -8.95 -5.26
CA ALA A 15 3.72 -10.30 -5.02
C ALA A 15 2.50 -10.35 -4.09
N SER A 16 1.76 -11.47 -4.12
CA SER A 16 0.47 -11.74 -3.44
C SER A 16 -0.77 -11.38 -4.26
N HIS A 17 -1.95 -11.75 -3.76
CA HIS A 17 -3.28 -11.36 -4.27
C HIS A 17 -3.47 -9.84 -4.50
N TYR A 18 -2.63 -9.01 -3.88
CA TYR A 18 -2.71 -7.55 -3.93
C TYR A 18 -1.56 -6.93 -4.73
N SER A 19 -1.00 -7.69 -5.67
CA SER A 19 -0.01 -7.19 -6.62
C SER A 19 -0.59 -6.04 -7.46
N GLY A 20 0.25 -5.07 -7.80
CA GLY A 20 -0.16 -3.85 -8.50
C GLY A 20 -0.86 -2.81 -7.62
N CYS A 21 -1.14 -3.10 -6.34
CA CYS A 21 -1.61 -2.10 -5.39
C CYS A 21 -0.46 -1.17 -4.98
N LYS A 22 -0.76 0.13 -4.92
CA LYS A 22 0.09 1.17 -4.37
C LYS A 22 -0.10 1.20 -2.86
N ALA A 23 1.00 1.45 -2.18
CA ALA A 23 1.07 1.32 -0.75
C ALA A 23 2.04 2.34 -0.17
N VAL A 24 1.80 2.78 1.05
CA VAL A 24 2.62 3.74 1.78
C VAL A 24 3.30 3.03 2.92
N ILE A 25 4.61 3.19 3.00
CA ILE A 25 5.43 2.64 4.08
C ILE A 25 5.13 3.43 5.36
N MET A 26 4.62 2.75 6.39
CA MET A 26 4.33 3.36 7.69
C MET A 26 5.51 3.22 8.65
N LYS A 27 6.08 2.01 8.73
CA LYS A 27 7.21 1.70 9.59
C LYS A 27 8.14 0.74 8.88
N ASN A 28 9.43 1.03 8.95
CA ASN A 28 10.48 0.13 8.49
C ASN A 28 10.94 -0.72 9.66
N VAL A 29 11.12 -2.00 9.41
CA VAL A 29 11.75 -2.94 10.34
C VAL A 29 12.91 -3.56 9.58
N ASP A 30 14.08 -2.95 9.74
CA ASP A 30 15.30 -3.39 9.05
C ASP A 30 15.94 -4.57 9.78
N ASP A 31 15.73 -4.67 11.10
CA ASP A 31 16.25 -5.73 11.96
C ASP A 31 15.36 -6.97 11.98
N ASP A 32 15.97 -8.15 12.03
CA ASP A 32 15.26 -9.42 12.10
C ASP A 32 14.55 -9.55 13.45
N THR A 33 13.23 -9.79 13.39
CA THR A 33 12.41 -10.07 14.59
C THR A 33 12.21 -11.58 14.69
N SER A 34 12.00 -12.12 15.91
CA SER A 34 11.74 -13.56 16.12
C SER A 34 10.64 -14.12 15.23
N ASP A 35 9.61 -13.31 14.94
CA ASP A 35 8.46 -13.73 14.14
C ASP A 35 8.71 -13.65 12.62
N CYS A 36 9.66 -12.80 12.20
CA CYS A 36 9.97 -12.53 10.79
C CYS A 36 11.48 -12.31 10.65
N PRO A 37 12.25 -13.37 10.32
CA PRO A 37 13.70 -13.31 10.15
C PRO A 37 14.07 -12.78 8.76
N TYR A 38 13.46 -11.65 8.38
CA TYR A 38 13.76 -10.93 7.16
C TYR A 38 13.37 -9.47 7.31
N SER A 39 14.09 -8.58 6.63
CA SER A 39 13.77 -7.16 6.59
C SER A 39 12.39 -6.92 5.94
N HIS A 40 11.54 -6.17 6.64
CA HIS A 40 10.15 -5.97 6.23
C HIS A 40 9.67 -4.55 6.58
N ALA A 41 8.57 -4.17 5.94
CA ALA A 41 7.87 -2.91 6.21
C ALA A 41 6.43 -3.18 6.64
N LEU A 42 5.97 -2.38 7.60
CA LEU A 42 4.55 -2.20 7.83
C LEU A 42 4.02 -1.20 6.80
N VAL A 43 3.06 -1.64 5.99
CA VAL A 43 2.59 -0.88 4.85
C VAL A 43 1.08 -0.71 4.91
N ALA A 44 0.60 0.51 4.67
CA ALA A 44 -0.80 0.79 4.41
C ALA A 44 -1.05 0.86 2.90
N ARG A 45 -1.88 -0.03 2.38
CA ARG A 45 -2.18 -0.10 0.94
C ARG A 45 -3.63 0.24 0.63
N ILE A 46 -3.87 0.54 -0.64
CA ILE A 46 -5.20 0.71 -1.21
C ILE A 46 -5.58 -0.56 -1.98
N ASP A 47 -6.62 -1.26 -1.51
CA ASP A 47 -7.19 -2.45 -2.15
C ASP A 47 -8.18 -2.07 -3.26
N ARG A 48 -9.09 -1.14 -2.93
CA ARG A 48 -10.02 -0.57 -3.90
C ARG A 48 -9.76 0.91 -4.08
N TYR A 49 -9.31 1.27 -5.28
CA TYR A 49 -9.12 2.66 -5.68
C TYR A 49 -10.47 3.34 -5.93
N PRO A 50 -10.53 4.68 -5.75
CA PRO A 50 -11.69 5.45 -6.17
C PRO A 50 -11.85 5.33 -7.69
N CYS A 51 -13.08 5.10 -8.14
CA CYS A 51 -13.39 5.04 -9.56
C CYS A 51 -13.57 6.45 -10.14
N LYS A 52 -13.29 6.63 -11.44
CA LYS A 52 -13.51 7.89 -12.15
C LYS A 52 -14.95 8.39 -11.95
N VAL A 53 -15.06 9.66 -11.60
CA VAL A 53 -16.31 10.41 -11.47
C VAL A 53 -16.44 11.36 -12.67
N THR A 54 -17.64 11.45 -13.24
CA THR A 54 -17.97 12.41 -14.31
C THR A 54 -19.09 13.34 -13.85
N ALA A 55 -19.22 14.51 -14.50
CA ALA A 55 -20.18 15.54 -14.12
C ALA A 55 -21.66 15.08 -14.19
N ALA A 56 -21.96 14.06 -15.00
CA ALA A 56 -23.31 13.51 -15.15
C ALA A 56 -23.76 12.60 -13.98
N MET A 57 -22.84 12.18 -13.10
CA MET A 57 -23.15 11.24 -12.03
C MET A 57 -23.92 11.90 -10.89
N GLY A 58 -24.92 11.20 -10.36
CA GLY A 58 -25.68 11.65 -9.19
C GLY A 58 -24.90 11.51 -7.88
N LYS A 59 -25.24 12.32 -6.87
CA LYS A 59 -24.56 12.33 -5.55
C LYS A 59 -24.40 10.94 -4.92
N LYS A 60 -25.42 10.07 -5.04
CA LYS A 60 -25.40 8.69 -4.51
C LYS A 60 -24.35 7.81 -5.21
N GLU A 61 -24.17 7.97 -6.51
CA GLU A 61 -23.17 7.21 -7.28
C GLU A 61 -21.75 7.72 -7.01
N ILE A 62 -21.60 9.04 -6.88
CA ILE A 62 -20.32 9.67 -6.52
C ILE A 62 -19.83 9.11 -5.19
N ILE A 63 -20.68 9.06 -4.15
CA ILE A 63 -20.31 8.51 -2.84
C ILE A 63 -19.87 7.04 -2.95
N LYS A 64 -20.57 6.23 -3.75
CA LYS A 64 -20.22 4.82 -3.95
C LYS A 64 -18.88 4.65 -4.68
N ARG A 65 -18.59 5.49 -5.68
CA ARG A 65 -17.35 5.45 -6.48
C ARG A 65 -16.14 6.01 -5.73
N SER A 66 -16.34 6.95 -4.82
CA SER A 66 -15.28 7.55 -3.99
C SER A 66 -14.88 6.71 -2.78
N LYS A 67 -15.56 5.59 -2.51
CA LYS A 67 -15.24 4.73 -1.36
C LYS A 67 -13.90 4.02 -1.56
N ILE A 68 -12.95 4.34 -0.70
CA ILE A 68 -11.63 3.69 -0.66
C ILE A 68 -11.67 2.55 0.35
N LYS A 69 -11.07 1.41 -0.01
CA LYS A 69 -10.86 0.28 0.91
C LYS A 69 -9.36 0.14 1.14
N SER A 70 -8.91 0.44 2.36
CA SER A 70 -7.51 0.40 2.77
C SER A 70 -7.24 -0.73 3.75
N PHE A 71 -6.03 -1.28 3.73
CA PHE A 71 -5.57 -2.32 4.66
C PHE A 71 -4.13 -2.07 5.08
N VAL A 72 -3.81 -2.50 6.30
CA VAL A 72 -2.45 -2.53 6.81
C VAL A 72 -1.94 -3.97 6.76
N LYS A 73 -0.74 -4.18 6.22
CA LYS A 73 -0.10 -5.49 6.16
C LYS A 73 1.41 -5.35 6.25
N VAL A 74 2.06 -6.36 6.82
CA VAL A 74 3.51 -6.51 6.79
C VAL A 74 3.93 -7.09 5.45
N TYR A 75 4.92 -6.46 4.80
CA TYR A 75 5.48 -6.87 3.52
C TYR A 75 6.99 -6.99 3.61
N ASN A 76 7.52 -8.08 3.05
CA ASN A 76 8.96 -8.22 2.81
C ASN A 76 9.39 -7.22 1.71
N TYR A 77 10.56 -6.59 1.87
CA TYR A 77 11.12 -5.67 0.88
C TYR A 77 11.42 -6.32 -0.49
N ASN A 78 11.63 -7.63 -0.56
CA ASN A 78 11.81 -8.33 -1.84
C ASN A 78 10.52 -8.36 -2.68
N HIS A 79 9.36 -8.17 -2.04
CA HIS A 79 8.05 -8.15 -2.72
C HIS A 79 7.57 -6.72 -2.99
N ALA A 80 8.49 -5.78 -2.98
CA ALA A 80 8.26 -4.36 -3.08
C ALA A 80 9.06 -3.73 -4.23
N CYS A 81 8.42 -2.84 -4.98
CA CYS A 81 9.12 -1.89 -5.82
C CYS A 81 9.04 -0.50 -5.15
N PRO A 82 10.16 0.09 -4.69
CA PRO A 82 10.19 1.42 -4.10
C PRO A 82 9.87 2.55 -5.10
#